data_AF-A0A2T5IZQ4-F1
#
_entry.id   AF-A0A2T5IZQ4-F1
#
_cell.length_a   1.000
_cell.length_b   1.000
_cell.length_c   1.000
_cell.angle_alpha   90.00
_cell.angle_beta   90.00
_cell.angle_gamma   90.00
#
_symmetry.space_group_name_H-M   'P 1'
#
loop_
_entity.id
_entity.type
_entity.pdbx_description
1 polymer ?
#
loop_
_entity_poly.entity_id
_entity_poly.type
_entity_poly.pdbx_seq_one_letter_code
_entity_poly.pdbx_strand_id
1 'polypeptide(L)'
;MAFNNKLIFNISLLFLLTSCGYLFQHQQDWSFIQSVGGVKISNPVYTDAGLILPVFCDVSGLYGFTVKPTVMNSALVFVNVNAKVKEGEINIMISTKLASSNTEKDRTRCQPVHFKSLPIGSYKVYYKDLSGVQNYIDDVVVGK
;
A
#
# COMPACT_ATOMS: atom_id res chain seq x y z
N MET A 1 -20.66 -61.39 -32.14
CA MET A 1 -21.71 -60.41 -31.82
C MET A 1 -21.12 -59.42 -30.83
N ALA A 2 -20.96 -58.16 -31.25
CA ALA A 2 -20.42 -57.09 -30.42
C ALA A 2 -21.56 -56.42 -29.63
N PHE A 3 -21.31 -56.09 -28.37
CA PHE A 3 -22.03 -55.03 -27.66
C PHE A 3 -21.03 -54.26 -26.80
N ASN A 4 -20.85 -52.98 -27.14
CA ASN A 4 -20.14 -51.97 -26.37
C ASN A 4 -20.93 -51.61 -25.11
N ASN A 5 -20.26 -51.24 -24.02
CA ASN A 5 -20.74 -50.17 -23.17
C ASN A 5 -19.61 -49.40 -22.49
N LYS A 6 -19.79 -48.08 -22.50
CA LYS A 6 -18.81 -47.05 -22.22
C LYS A 6 -18.65 -46.79 -20.72
N LEU A 7 -17.52 -46.17 -20.39
CA LEU A 7 -17.41 -45.08 -19.40
C LEU A 7 -17.43 -45.43 -17.90
N ILE A 8 -16.24 -45.67 -17.33
CA ILE A 8 -15.90 -45.19 -15.98
C ILE A 8 -14.46 -44.66 -16.07
N PHE A 9 -14.30 -43.50 -16.72
CA PHE A 9 -14.02 -42.22 -16.08
C PHE A 9 -12.90 -42.27 -15.03
N ASN A 10 -11.74 -41.91 -15.55
CA ASN A 10 -10.43 -41.86 -14.96
C ASN A 10 -10.27 -40.47 -14.29
N ILE A 11 -10.49 -40.34 -12.98
CA ILE A 11 -10.13 -39.14 -12.21
C ILE A 11 -9.68 -39.56 -10.81
N SER A 12 -8.44 -40.03 -10.71
CA SER A 12 -7.63 -39.93 -9.50
C SER A 12 -6.53 -38.92 -9.78
N LEU A 13 -6.90 -37.65 -9.94
CA LEU A 13 -5.96 -36.58 -10.27
C LEU A 13 -6.20 -35.37 -9.35
N LEU A 14 -5.21 -35.13 -8.50
CA LEU A 14 -4.89 -33.87 -7.82
C LEU A 14 -5.90 -33.33 -6.78
N PHE A 15 -5.82 -33.85 -5.55
CA PHE A 15 -5.98 -33.02 -4.35
C PHE A 15 -4.61 -32.43 -3.96
N LEU A 16 -4.05 -31.56 -4.82
CA LEU A 16 -3.05 -30.60 -4.36
C LEU A 16 -3.82 -29.38 -3.87
N LEU A 17 -4.30 -29.44 -2.62
CA LEU A 17 -4.76 -28.27 -1.87
C LEU A 17 -3.57 -27.35 -1.64
N THR A 18 -3.24 -26.57 -2.67
CA THR A 18 -2.36 -25.41 -2.65
C THR A 18 -3.04 -24.30 -1.85
N SER A 19 -3.21 -24.51 -0.55
CA SER A 19 -3.59 -23.46 0.40
C SER A 19 -2.34 -22.72 0.89
N CYS A 20 -1.57 -22.16 -0.04
CA CYS A 20 -0.49 -21.24 0.30
C CYS A 20 -0.50 -20.13 -0.73
N GLY A 21 -1.19 -19.02 -0.46
CA GLY A 21 -1.34 -18.00 -1.51
C GLY A 21 -1.90 -16.63 -1.18
N TYR A 22 -2.33 -16.31 0.05
CA TYR A 22 -2.97 -15.01 0.32
C TYR A 22 -2.34 -14.20 1.46
N LEU A 23 -1.08 -14.48 1.82
CA LEU A 23 -0.28 -13.62 2.71
C LEU A 23 0.56 -12.58 1.94
N PHE A 24 0.16 -12.22 0.71
CA PHE A 24 0.91 -11.27 -0.09
C PHE A 24 0.51 -9.84 0.26
N GLN A 25 1.51 -9.03 0.59
CA GLN A 25 1.37 -7.58 0.67
C GLN A 25 0.89 -7.06 -0.70
N HIS A 26 -0.09 -6.19 -0.70
CA HIS A 26 -0.70 -5.63 -1.89
C HIS A 26 -0.53 -4.11 -1.93
N GLN A 27 0.02 -3.60 -3.02
CA GLN A 27 0.13 -2.16 -3.26
C GLN A 27 -1.23 -1.65 -3.68
N GLN A 28 -1.69 -0.58 -3.05
CA GLN A 28 -3.02 -0.06 -3.29
C GLN A 28 -3.03 0.94 -4.45
N ASP A 29 -4.09 0.92 -5.24
CA ASP A 29 -4.32 1.93 -6.26
C ASP A 29 -4.73 3.28 -5.64
N TRP A 30 -4.59 4.34 -6.42
CA TRP A 30 -4.96 5.68 -5.96
C TRP A 30 -6.44 5.81 -5.58
N SER A 31 -7.32 5.14 -6.32
CA SER A 31 -8.77 5.23 -6.12
C SER A 31 -9.18 4.66 -4.77
N PHE A 32 -8.58 3.54 -4.36
CA PHE A 32 -8.74 2.97 -3.03
C PHE A 32 -8.25 3.94 -1.96
N ILE A 33 -7.03 4.47 -2.10
CA ILE A 33 -6.47 5.41 -1.12
C ILE A 33 -7.36 6.63 -0.96
N GLN A 34 -7.87 7.21 -2.05
CA GLN A 34 -8.84 8.30 -2.00
C GLN A 34 -10.14 7.87 -1.31
N SER A 35 -10.67 6.69 -1.62
CA SER A 35 -11.92 6.20 -1.02
C SER A 35 -11.86 6.03 0.50
N VAL A 36 -10.69 5.71 1.07
CA VAL A 36 -10.49 5.53 2.52
C VAL A 36 -10.10 6.82 3.26
N GLY A 37 -10.05 7.97 2.58
CA GLY A 37 -9.77 9.28 3.18
C GLY A 37 -8.56 10.01 2.61
N GLY A 38 -7.86 9.39 1.66
CA GLY A 38 -6.72 9.94 0.97
C GLY A 38 -5.42 9.92 1.78
N VAL A 39 -4.44 10.66 1.28
CA VAL A 39 -3.11 10.80 1.89
C VAL A 39 -2.76 12.28 1.97
N LYS A 40 -2.13 12.68 3.07
CA LYS A 40 -1.57 14.03 3.28
C LYS A 40 -0.10 13.93 3.64
N ILE A 41 0.69 14.88 3.15
CA ILE A 41 2.10 15.03 3.47
C ILE A 41 2.28 16.30 4.31
N SER A 42 3.33 16.35 5.12
CA SER A 42 3.75 17.56 5.81
C SER A 42 5.21 17.81 5.55
N ASN A 43 5.67 19.01 5.90
CA ASN A 43 7.07 19.40 5.78
C ASN A 43 8.00 18.35 6.42
N PRO A 44 9.09 17.97 5.72
CA PRO A 44 10.12 17.11 6.25
C PRO A 44 10.72 17.65 7.55
N VAL A 45 11.03 16.75 8.47
CA VAL A 45 11.61 17.07 9.79
C VAL A 45 12.97 16.37 9.91
N TYR A 46 14.00 17.14 10.26
CA TYR A 46 15.31 16.59 10.58
C TYR A 46 15.33 16.03 11.99
N THR A 47 15.93 14.85 12.12
CA THR A 47 16.19 14.15 13.39
C THR A 47 17.63 13.66 13.42
N ASP A 48 18.10 13.22 14.59
CA ASP A 48 19.43 12.65 14.73
C ASP A 48 19.66 11.41 13.85
N ALA A 49 18.57 10.71 13.48
CA ALA A 49 18.60 9.51 12.63
C ALA A 49 18.47 9.79 11.13
N GLY A 50 18.33 11.07 10.74
CA GLY A 50 18.14 11.51 9.35
C GLY A 50 16.85 12.30 9.16
N LEU A 51 16.32 12.30 7.93
CA LEU A 51 15.15 13.07 7.56
C LEU A 51 13.89 12.21 7.63
N ILE A 52 12.85 12.74 8.28
CA ILE A 52 11.52 12.13 8.32
C ILE A 52 10.61 12.93 7.41
N LEU A 53 9.91 12.24 6.50
CA LEU A 53 8.78 12.79 5.76
C LEU A 53 7.49 12.28 6.41
N PRO A 54 6.75 13.14 7.15
CA PRO A 54 5.47 12.73 7.72
C PRO A 54 4.46 12.40 6.62
N VAL A 55 3.91 11.19 6.68
CA VAL A 55 2.85 10.71 5.78
C VAL A 55 1.63 10.36 6.63
N PHE A 56 0.52 11.04 6.34
CA PHE A 56 -0.74 10.87 7.04
C PHE A 56 -1.73 10.16 6.12
N CYS A 57 -2.02 8.91 6.46
CA CYS A 57 -3.08 8.13 5.86
C CYS A 57 -3.58 7.07 6.84
N ASP A 58 -4.78 6.56 6.59
CA ASP A 58 -5.40 5.46 7.34
C ASP A 58 -6.18 4.59 6.37
N VAL A 59 -5.90 3.29 6.35
CA VAL A 59 -6.51 2.36 5.39
C VAL A 59 -7.86 1.79 5.84
N SER A 60 -8.38 2.23 6.99
CA SER A 60 -9.67 1.77 7.54
C SER A 60 -10.88 2.59 7.07
N GLY A 61 -10.68 3.81 6.57
CA GLY A 61 -11.79 4.71 6.28
C GLY A 61 -12.36 5.47 7.48
N LEU A 62 -11.76 5.34 8.67
CA LEU A 62 -12.22 6.05 9.88
C LEU A 62 -11.79 7.52 9.93
N TYR A 63 -10.76 7.91 9.17
CA TYR A 63 -10.17 9.24 9.20
C TYR A 63 -10.00 9.78 7.78
N GLY A 64 -10.46 11.01 7.54
CA GLY A 64 -10.17 11.76 6.32
C GLY A 64 -8.91 12.61 6.45
N PHE A 65 -8.09 12.65 5.41
CA PHE A 65 -6.87 13.46 5.36
C PHE A 65 -6.91 14.49 4.25
N THR A 66 -7.05 14.06 2.99
CA THR A 66 -7.25 14.96 1.84
C THR A 66 -8.70 14.97 1.37
N VAL A 67 -9.44 13.88 1.60
CA VAL A 67 -10.86 13.77 1.25
C VAL A 67 -11.64 13.10 2.37
N LYS A 68 -12.97 13.26 2.35
CA LYS A 68 -13.85 12.53 3.25
C LYS A 68 -13.91 11.05 2.81
N PRO A 69 -13.70 10.07 3.72
CA PRO A 69 -13.83 8.66 3.38
C PRO A 69 -15.24 8.32 2.88
N THR A 70 -15.29 7.48 1.85
CA THR A 70 -16.52 6.91 1.28
C THR A 70 -16.58 5.39 1.46
N VAL A 71 -15.43 4.76 1.73
CA VAL A 71 -15.31 3.33 2.01
C VAL A 71 -14.79 3.14 3.43
N MET A 72 -15.43 2.21 4.14
CA MET A 72 -14.92 1.68 5.40
C MET A 72 -14.33 0.29 5.14
N ASN A 73 -13.18 0.01 5.72
CA ASN A 73 -12.45 -1.22 5.52
C ASN A 73 -11.95 -1.78 6.86
N SER A 74 -12.43 -2.97 7.22
CA SER A 74 -12.05 -3.68 8.44
C SER A 74 -11.09 -4.84 8.18
N ALA A 75 -10.84 -5.17 6.92
CA ALA A 75 -10.11 -6.38 6.54
C ALA A 75 -8.63 -6.10 6.23
N LEU A 76 -8.28 -4.89 5.79
CA LEU A 76 -6.87 -4.56 5.47
C LEU A 76 -6.20 -3.78 6.58
N VAL A 77 -4.90 -4.06 6.72
CA VAL A 77 -3.99 -3.37 7.61
C VAL A 77 -2.83 -2.80 6.80
N PHE A 78 -2.33 -1.65 7.24
CA PHE A 78 -1.16 -1.01 6.70
C PHE A 78 0.09 -1.88 6.92
N VAL A 79 0.95 -1.92 5.92
CA VAL A 79 2.24 -2.59 5.99
C VAL A 79 3.38 -1.58 5.96
N ASN A 80 3.48 -0.78 4.90
CA ASN A 80 4.52 0.23 4.75
C ASN A 80 4.11 1.32 3.75
N VAL A 81 4.84 2.44 3.81
CA VAL A 81 4.94 3.41 2.72
C VAL A 81 6.29 3.18 2.05
N ASN A 82 6.29 2.73 0.81
CA ASN A 82 7.50 2.70 -0.01
C ASN A 82 7.69 4.09 -0.62
N ALA A 83 8.88 4.67 -0.48
CA ALA A 83 9.21 5.94 -1.10
C ALA A 83 10.44 5.81 -1.99
N LYS A 84 10.37 6.38 -3.18
CA LYS A 84 11.48 6.46 -4.14
C LYS A 84 11.68 7.90 -4.57
N VAL A 85 12.94 8.34 -4.56
CA VAL A 85 13.32 9.69 -4.97
C VAL A 85 13.96 9.61 -6.34
N LYS A 86 13.48 10.42 -7.28
CA LYS A 86 14.07 10.54 -8.63
C LYS A 86 13.83 11.94 -9.16
N GLU A 87 14.87 12.61 -9.63
CA GLU A 87 14.77 13.86 -10.42
C GLU A 87 13.89 14.97 -9.77
N GLY A 88 14.00 15.16 -8.44
CA GLY A 88 13.19 16.16 -7.73
C GLY A 88 11.77 15.70 -7.38
N GLU A 89 11.47 14.42 -7.58
CA GLU A 89 10.18 13.82 -7.21
C GLU A 89 10.35 12.80 -6.10
N ILE A 90 9.42 12.80 -5.15
CA ILE A 90 9.24 11.76 -4.14
C ILE A 90 7.99 10.97 -4.51
N ASN A 91 8.17 9.75 -4.99
CA ASN A 91 7.09 8.84 -5.33
C ASN A 91 6.82 7.92 -4.14
N ILE A 92 5.63 8.03 -3.56
CA ILE A 92 5.19 7.18 -2.46
C ILE A 92 4.16 6.15 -2.94
N MET A 93 4.12 5.02 -2.24
CA MET A 93 3.20 3.94 -2.50
C MET A 93 2.86 3.21 -1.21
N ILE A 94 1.58 2.94 -0.99
CA ILE A 94 1.10 2.30 0.24
C ILE A 94 0.86 0.83 -0.03
N SER A 95 1.45 -0.03 0.80
CA SER A 95 1.19 -1.46 0.80
C SER A 95 0.31 -1.83 1.99
N THR A 96 -0.64 -2.72 1.75
CA THR A 96 -1.51 -3.31 2.78
C THR A 96 -1.45 -4.83 2.72
N LYS A 97 -2.03 -5.50 3.71
CA LYS A 97 -2.29 -6.94 3.70
C LYS A 97 -3.62 -7.19 4.41
N LEU A 98 -4.15 -8.40 4.32
CA LEU A 98 -5.27 -8.81 5.17
C LEU A 98 -4.82 -8.86 6.64
N ALA A 99 -5.68 -8.37 7.53
CA ALA A 99 -5.54 -8.49 8.97
C ALA A 99 -5.46 -9.97 9.34
N SER A 100 -4.55 -10.32 10.25
CA SER A 100 -4.41 -11.69 10.76
C SER A 100 -4.65 -11.67 12.26
N SER A 101 -5.33 -12.70 12.78
CA SER A 101 -5.62 -12.85 14.21
C SER A 101 -4.38 -12.86 15.11
N ASN A 102 -3.19 -13.03 14.54
CA ASN A 102 -1.96 -13.33 15.26
C ASN A 102 -0.95 -12.18 15.27
N THR A 103 -1.34 -10.97 14.88
CA THR A 103 -0.42 -9.83 14.80
C THR A 103 -0.90 -8.61 15.57
N GLU A 104 -0.43 -8.46 16.82
CA GLU A 104 -0.55 -7.22 17.62
C GLU A 104 0.08 -5.99 16.94
N LYS A 105 0.84 -6.20 15.85
CA LYS A 105 1.50 -5.16 15.06
C LYS A 105 0.63 -4.63 13.92
N ASP A 106 -0.54 -5.21 13.69
CA ASP A 106 -1.45 -4.77 12.65
C ASP A 106 -2.01 -3.38 13.01
N ARG A 107 -1.83 -2.43 12.09
CA ARG A 107 -2.22 -1.03 12.26
C ARG A 107 -2.91 -0.58 10.98
N THR A 108 -3.82 0.38 11.08
CA THR A 108 -4.48 0.95 9.90
C THR A 108 -3.83 2.26 9.47
N ARG A 109 -3.20 2.97 10.41
CA ARG A 109 -2.50 4.23 10.17
C ARG A 109 -1.13 4.00 9.56
N CYS A 110 -0.84 4.83 8.57
CA CYS A 110 0.45 4.88 7.93
C CYS A 110 1.55 5.36 8.88
N GLN A 111 2.75 4.83 8.66
CA GLN A 111 3.97 5.31 9.30
C GLN A 111 4.66 6.35 8.42
N PRO A 112 5.42 7.28 9.03
CA PRO A 112 6.21 8.23 8.27
C PRO A 112 7.31 7.52 7.48
N VAL A 113 7.79 8.19 6.44
CA VAL A 113 8.91 7.71 5.63
C VAL A 113 10.22 8.24 6.21
N HIS A 114 11.20 7.37 6.36
CA HIS A 114 12.53 7.73 6.83
C HIS A 114 13.52 7.73 5.66
N PHE A 115 14.19 8.85 5.46
CA PHE A 115 15.30 8.97 4.52
C PHE A 115 16.61 9.09 5.31
N LYS A 116 17.57 8.21 5.03
CA LYS A 116 18.93 8.33 5.59
C LYS A 116 19.59 9.65 5.15
N SER A 117 19.35 10.02 3.89
CA SER A 117 19.79 11.28 3.32
C SER A 117 18.84 11.65 2.17
N LEU A 118 18.53 12.93 2.08
CA LEU A 118 17.80 13.54 0.97
C LEU A 118 18.46 14.91 0.72
N PRO A 119 18.92 15.21 -0.50
CA PRO A 119 19.53 16.51 -0.78
C PRO A 119 18.61 17.68 -0.44
N ILE A 120 19.21 18.82 -0.10
CA ILE A 120 18.46 20.06 0.08
C ILE A 120 17.85 20.46 -1.26
N GLY A 121 16.58 20.84 -1.25
CA GLY A 121 15.85 21.23 -2.44
C GLY A 121 14.34 21.19 -2.28
N SER A 122 13.65 21.60 -3.33
CA SER A 122 12.20 21.45 -3.45
C SER A 122 11.87 20.15 -4.16
N TYR A 123 10.87 19.43 -3.65
CA TYR A 123 10.44 18.15 -4.17
C TYR A 123 8.93 18.14 -4.38
N LYS A 124 8.50 17.59 -5.51
CA LYS A 124 7.10 17.25 -5.75
C LYS A 124 6.82 15.85 -5.20
N VAL A 125 5.76 15.68 -4.45
CA VAL A 125 5.37 14.40 -3.88
C VAL A 125 4.19 13.84 -4.66
N TYR A 126 4.34 12.61 -5.13
CA TYR A 126 3.32 11.89 -5.89
C TYR A 126 2.98 10.56 -5.24
N TYR A 127 1.72 10.16 -5.33
CA TYR A 127 1.32 8.78 -5.16
C TYR A 127 1.53 8.05 -6.48
N LYS A 128 2.29 6.95 -6.49
CA LYS A 128 2.48 6.10 -7.66
C LYS A 128 1.98 4.70 -7.37
N ASP A 129 0.91 4.30 -8.04
CA ASP A 129 0.39 2.95 -7.93
C ASP A 129 1.03 1.99 -8.94
N LEU A 130 0.59 0.73 -8.91
CA LEU A 130 1.07 -0.34 -9.78
C LEU A 130 0.80 -0.09 -11.28
N SER A 131 -0.19 0.74 -11.63
CA SER A 131 -0.42 1.12 -13.03
C SER A 131 0.66 2.07 -13.56
N GLY A 132 1.47 2.64 -12.66
CA GLY A 132 2.50 3.62 -12.98
C GLY A 132 1.99 5.05 -13.09
N VAL A 133 0.67 5.27 -12.97
CA VAL A 133 0.07 6.61 -12.91
C VAL A 133 0.54 7.32 -11.63
N GLN A 134 1.00 8.56 -11.81
CA GLN A 134 1.39 9.44 -10.71
C GLN A 134 0.24 10.40 -10.42
N ASN A 135 -0.14 10.47 -9.15
CA ASN A 135 -1.14 11.42 -8.65
C ASN A 135 -0.44 12.40 -7.72
N TYR A 136 -0.47 13.68 -8.06
CA TYR A 136 0.15 14.73 -7.25
C TYR A 136 -0.49 14.79 -5.87
N ILE A 137 0.32 14.90 -4.82
CA ILE A 137 -0.13 15.05 -3.44
C ILE A 137 0.19 16.45 -2.93
N ASP A 138 1.47 16.82 -2.92
CA ASP A 138 1.94 18.09 -2.35
C ASP A 138 3.37 18.43 -2.80
N ASP A 139 3.79 19.65 -2.54
CA ASP A 139 5.18 20.10 -2.65
C ASP A 139 5.82 20.13 -1.27
N VAL A 140 7.09 19.72 -1.16
CA VAL A 140 7.85 19.78 0.09
C VAL A 140 9.22 20.40 -0.12
N VAL A 141 9.69 21.13 0.89
CA VAL A 141 11.04 21.68 0.91
C VAL A 141 11.87 20.93 1.93
N VAL A 142 13.02 20.44 1.47
CA VAL A 142 14.05 19.80 2.28
C VAL A 142 15.15 20.83 2.48
N GLY A 143 15.29 21.35 3.69
CA GLY A 143 16.19 22.46 4.01
C GLY A 143 15.58 23.34 5.09
N LYS A 144 16.40 24.21 5.70
CA LYS A 144 15.90 25.29 6.57
C LYS A 144 15.51 26.50 5.73
#